data_AF-A0A367Y7Y9-F1
#
_entry.id   AF-A0A367Y7Y9-F1
#
_cell.length_a   1.000
_cell.length_b   1.000
_cell.length_c   1.000
_cell.angle_alpha   90.00
_cell.angle_beta   90.00
_cell.angle_gamma   90.00
#
_symmetry.space_group_name_H-M   'P 1'
#
loop_
_entity.id
_entity.type
_entity.pdbx_description
1 polymer ?
#
loop_
_entity_poly.entity_id
_entity_poly.type
_entity_poly.pdbx_seq_one_letter_code
_entity_poly.pdbx_strand_id
1 'polypeptide(L)'
;MLTKLTAAVLALLLLGPMLGLVGIGVLMNPAAANCATPGGSVTVGAVPESLTVTTANGETFTLNRQQLTHAATIITIGGGIEGVGRPGITIALMAALTESTLRQLANTGAYPDSGNYPNDGNGSDHDSLGLFQMRPQSGWGTVAELMDPTYQARAFFGGPDGPNYPSPRGLLDIPGWQHMDPGEAAQAVEVSAYPDRYRNYQPVADAILDALTGAASDGTGASGSAGPAGSVVAAAPVAQSARVVFPLPEGTWVLTSEFGPRVHPITGESSFHTGTDLAAPDGTPILAAADGTVTVAEFSGGYGGLIVIEHQIDGQTVATAYAHMWESGLHASAGDRVVAGQHIGDVGSYGNSTGPHLHFEVRPGGTHGEAVDAAAWLNAHNAADLPEAAVGAPTSCDTPGGTAGEPAPVDGDPDRLVDDPTSDGQITARVAHLVAQARAGFPDTGWACYSPRPGTTSEHPLGRACDITFGNRIGTYPTPTQLEDGWRVTNWMKDHAETLGVEYLIWQGRIWSIARDGEGWRDYDGGGSHDPGDVTGGHFDHLHVTVKAGA
;
A
#
# COMPACT_ATOMS: atom_id res chain seq x y z
N MET A 1 40.60 54.76 35.38
CA MET A 1 39.52 53.82 35.75
C MET A 1 38.15 54.25 35.24
N LEU A 2 37.86 55.54 35.11
CA LEU A 2 36.56 56.07 34.66
C LEU A 2 36.14 55.69 33.22
N THR A 3 37.10 55.57 32.30
CA THR A 3 36.85 55.27 30.87
C THR A 3 36.47 53.82 30.59
N LYS A 4 36.84 52.87 31.47
CA LYS A 4 36.46 51.46 31.31
C LYS A 4 35.04 51.18 31.83
N LEU A 5 34.59 51.94 32.83
CA LEU A 5 33.21 51.84 33.34
C LEU A 5 32.19 52.38 32.33
N THR A 6 32.52 53.45 31.61
CA THR A 6 31.60 54.07 30.64
C THR A 6 31.35 53.17 29.44
N ALA A 7 32.36 52.45 28.96
CA ALA A 7 32.20 51.48 27.87
C ALA A 7 31.35 50.26 28.27
N ALA A 8 31.49 49.78 29.51
CA ALA A 8 30.69 48.65 30.02
C ALA A 8 29.21 49.02 30.20
N VAL A 9 28.92 50.23 30.67
CA VAL A 9 27.55 50.73 30.83
C VAL A 9 26.88 50.97 29.47
N LEU A 10 27.63 51.45 28.47
CA LEU A 10 27.11 51.65 27.11
C LEU A 10 26.81 50.30 26.41
N ALA A 11 27.65 49.29 26.63
CA ALA A 11 27.42 47.95 26.10
C ALA A 11 26.18 47.28 26.71
N LEU A 12 25.94 47.44 28.01
CA LEU A 12 24.74 46.93 28.68
C LEU A 12 23.45 47.63 28.20
N LEU A 13 23.52 48.94 27.92
CA LEU A 13 22.37 49.70 27.42
C LEU A 13 22.01 49.38 25.97
N LEU A 14 22.99 48.98 25.15
CA LEU A 14 22.77 48.62 23.74
C LEU A 14 22.42 47.14 23.52
N LEU A 15 22.90 46.23 24.38
CA LEU A 15 22.66 44.77 24.25
C LEU A 15 21.58 44.24 25.22
N GLY A 16 21.25 44.98 26.28
CA GLY A 16 20.23 44.61 27.26
C GLY A 16 18.83 44.37 26.68
N PRO A 17 18.34 45.18 25.72
CA PRO A 17 17.03 44.94 25.10
C PRO A 17 16.98 43.68 24.24
N MET A 18 18.10 43.24 23.64
CA MET A 18 18.15 42.00 22.85
C MET A 18 18.20 40.74 23.72
N LEU A 19 18.82 40.78 24.89
CA LEU A 19 18.84 39.64 25.81
C LEU A 19 17.49 39.46 26.54
N GLY A 20 16.75 40.54 26.79
CA GLY A 20 15.40 40.47 27.38
C GLY A 20 14.33 39.91 26.42
N LEU A 21 14.45 40.16 25.12
CA LEU A 21 13.50 39.66 24.11
C LEU A 21 13.73 38.18 23.74
N VAL A 22 14.94 37.64 23.91
CA VAL A 22 15.20 36.21 23.74
C VAL A 22 14.73 35.40 24.97
N GLY A 23 14.80 35.97 26.18
CA GLY A 23 14.35 35.30 27.41
C GLY A 23 12.83 35.18 27.55
N ILE A 24 12.04 36.12 27.00
CA ILE A 24 10.58 36.09 27.11
C ILE A 24 9.93 35.25 26.00
N GLY A 25 10.56 35.16 24.82
CA GLY A 25 10.09 34.30 23.71
C GLY A 25 10.18 32.79 23.98
N VAL A 26 11.04 32.38 24.93
CA VAL A 26 11.20 30.96 25.33
C VAL A 26 10.18 30.54 26.40
N LEU A 27 9.59 31.47 27.15
CA LEU A 27 8.63 31.18 28.23
C LEU A 27 7.16 31.17 27.80
N MET A 28 6.83 31.51 26.55
CA MET A 28 5.46 31.51 26.03
C MET A 28 5.27 30.62 24.79
N ASN A 29 6.24 29.76 24.47
CA ASN A 29 6.09 28.75 23.43
C ASN A 29 5.73 27.39 24.08
N PRO A 30 4.53 26.84 23.86
CA PRO A 30 4.16 25.51 24.36
C PRO A 30 5.04 24.38 23.78
N ALA A 31 5.80 24.63 22.70
CA ALA A 31 6.76 23.68 22.15
C ALA A 31 8.10 23.59 22.93
N ALA A 32 8.43 24.59 23.78
CA ALA A 32 9.70 24.59 24.53
C ALA A 32 9.61 23.88 25.89
N ALA A 33 8.41 23.54 26.36
CA ALA A 33 8.20 22.83 27.62
C ALA A 33 8.44 21.31 27.53
N ASN A 34 8.59 20.74 26.33
CA ASN A 34 8.83 19.31 26.13
C ASN A 34 10.29 18.94 25.85
N CYS A 35 11.22 19.90 25.82
CA CYS A 35 12.65 19.61 25.64
C CYS A 35 13.39 19.63 26.99
N ALA A 36 13.02 18.71 27.88
CA ALA A 36 13.90 18.12 28.91
C ALA A 36 13.08 17.28 29.91
N THR A 37 12.66 16.08 29.53
CA THR A 37 12.49 15.00 30.49
C THR A 37 13.53 13.91 30.16
N PRO A 38 14.53 13.68 31.01
CA PRO A 38 15.30 12.46 30.94
C PRO A 38 14.33 11.29 31.08
N GLY A 39 14.42 10.30 30.21
CA GLY A 39 13.57 9.11 30.19
C GLY A 39 13.51 8.47 31.58
N GLY A 40 12.38 8.62 32.27
CA GLY A 40 12.14 7.96 33.54
C GLY A 40 11.96 6.47 33.31
N SER A 41 12.69 5.65 34.05
CA SER A 41 12.44 4.21 34.13
C SER A 41 10.98 3.97 34.54
N VAL A 42 10.24 3.20 33.74
CA VAL A 42 8.85 2.85 34.02
C VAL A 42 8.82 1.60 34.90
N THR A 43 8.28 1.72 36.11
CA THR A 43 8.18 0.59 37.06
C THR A 43 6.76 0.04 37.12
N VAL A 44 6.63 -1.28 37.00
CA VAL A 44 5.34 -1.97 37.08
C VAL A 44 4.91 -2.16 38.53
N GLY A 45 3.65 -1.82 38.83
CA GLY A 45 2.95 -2.04 40.08
C GLY A 45 2.20 -3.38 40.13
N ALA A 46 1.13 -3.45 40.93
CA ALA A 46 0.35 -4.67 41.08
C ALA A 46 -0.51 -4.96 39.83
N VAL A 47 -0.46 -6.20 39.33
CA VAL A 47 -1.29 -6.64 38.18
C VAL A 47 -2.73 -6.96 38.65
N PRO A 48 -3.76 -6.26 38.14
CA PRO A 48 -5.15 -6.50 38.56
C PRO A 48 -5.68 -7.87 38.09
N GLU A 49 -6.81 -8.31 38.66
CA GLU A 49 -7.50 -9.55 38.23
C GLU A 49 -8.03 -9.46 36.79
N SER A 50 -8.50 -8.27 36.43
CA SER A 50 -9.02 -7.95 35.11
C SER A 50 -9.00 -6.44 34.88
N LEU A 51 -9.11 -6.04 33.61
CA LEU A 51 -9.24 -4.65 33.19
C LEU A 51 -10.22 -4.56 32.03
N THR A 52 -11.32 -3.84 32.23
CA THR A 52 -12.25 -3.52 31.13
C THR A 52 -11.72 -2.30 30.39
N VAL A 53 -11.59 -2.43 29.07
CA VAL A 53 -10.95 -1.46 28.19
C VAL A 53 -11.83 -1.20 26.98
N THR A 54 -11.69 -0.01 26.41
CA THR A 54 -12.44 0.40 25.22
C THR A 54 -11.44 0.86 24.15
N THR A 55 -11.59 0.36 22.94
CA THR A 55 -10.78 0.73 21.77
C THR A 55 -11.24 2.07 21.19
N ALA A 56 -10.46 2.63 20.27
CA ALA A 56 -10.77 3.91 19.64
C ALA A 56 -12.12 3.88 18.87
N ASN A 57 -12.49 2.73 18.29
CA ASN A 57 -13.77 2.55 17.60
C ASN A 57 -14.98 2.31 18.53
N GLY A 58 -14.77 2.29 19.85
CA GLY A 58 -15.82 2.10 20.85
C GLY A 58 -16.08 0.64 21.25
N GLU A 59 -15.37 -0.35 20.70
CA GLU A 59 -15.48 -1.74 21.14
C GLU A 59 -14.92 -1.89 22.56
N THR A 60 -15.72 -2.48 23.46
CA THR A 60 -15.36 -2.69 24.86
C THR A 60 -15.20 -4.17 25.16
N PHE A 61 -14.08 -4.55 25.76
CA PHE A 61 -13.79 -5.93 26.18
C PHE A 61 -13.02 -5.94 27.50
N THR A 62 -12.84 -7.13 28.09
CA THR A 62 -12.14 -7.29 29.38
C THR A 62 -10.91 -8.17 29.21
N LEU A 63 -9.75 -7.61 29.55
CA LEU A 63 -8.48 -8.32 29.68
C LEU A 63 -8.44 -9.04 31.02
N ASN A 64 -8.01 -10.29 31.03
CA ASN A 64 -7.81 -11.06 32.26
C ASN A 64 -6.39 -10.87 32.84
N ARG A 65 -6.16 -11.35 34.06
CA ARG A 65 -4.85 -11.27 34.74
C ARG A 65 -3.69 -11.85 33.92
N GLN A 66 -3.90 -12.91 33.14
CA GLN A 66 -2.83 -13.53 32.34
C GLN A 66 -2.37 -12.58 31.23
N GLN A 67 -3.31 -12.00 30.48
CA GLN A 67 -3.03 -10.98 29.45
C GLN A 67 -2.35 -9.74 30.07
N LEU A 68 -2.79 -9.30 31.24
CA LEU A 68 -2.18 -8.17 31.96
C LEU A 68 -0.79 -8.52 32.51
N THR A 69 -0.50 -9.79 32.77
CA THR A 69 0.85 -10.26 33.14
C THR A 69 1.78 -10.21 31.93
N HIS A 70 1.29 -10.54 30.72
CA HIS A 70 2.07 -10.35 29.49
C HIS A 70 2.35 -8.87 29.21
N ALA A 71 1.36 -8.00 29.40
CA ALA A 71 1.57 -6.55 29.32
C ALA A 71 2.60 -6.05 30.36
N ALA A 72 2.54 -6.53 31.60
CA ALA A 72 3.52 -6.22 32.64
C ALA A 72 4.95 -6.61 32.22
N THR A 73 5.13 -7.75 31.54
CA THR A 73 6.43 -8.14 30.96
C THR A 73 6.91 -7.13 29.92
N ILE A 74 6.05 -6.73 28.97
CA ILE A 74 6.39 -5.73 27.94
C ILE A 74 6.81 -4.40 28.59
N ILE A 75 6.05 -3.91 29.57
CA ILE A 75 6.34 -2.66 30.29
C ILE A 75 7.66 -2.77 31.07
N THR A 76 7.90 -3.90 31.75
CA THR A 76 9.13 -4.12 32.52
C THR A 76 10.37 -4.12 31.62
N ILE A 77 10.30 -4.77 30.46
CA ILE A 77 11.40 -4.82 29.51
C ILE A 77 11.63 -3.45 28.88
N GLY A 78 10.58 -2.82 28.33
CA GLY A 78 10.72 -1.50 27.70
C GLY A 78 11.15 -0.41 28.69
N GLY A 79 10.69 -0.48 29.95
CA GLY A 79 11.09 0.44 31.02
C GLY A 79 12.56 0.32 31.43
N GLY A 80 13.23 -0.78 31.07
CA GLY A 80 14.65 -1.03 31.30
C GLY A 80 15.57 -0.71 30.12
N ILE A 81 15.03 -0.34 28.96
CA ILE A 81 15.81 -0.04 27.75
C ILE A 81 15.91 1.47 27.57
N GLU A 82 17.14 1.98 27.44
CA GLU A 82 17.40 3.40 27.19
C GLU A 82 16.76 3.84 25.86
N GLY A 83 16.05 4.97 25.88
CA GLY A 83 15.42 5.54 24.69
C GLY A 83 14.00 5.05 24.40
N VAL A 84 13.53 3.96 25.00
CA VAL A 84 12.15 3.43 24.78
C VAL A 84 11.10 4.28 25.52
N GLY A 85 11.21 4.39 26.85
CA GLY A 85 10.28 5.17 27.68
C GLY A 85 8.80 4.79 27.52
N ARG A 86 7.88 5.63 28.02
CA ARG A 86 6.43 5.40 27.86
C ARG A 86 5.98 5.29 26.39
N PRO A 87 6.42 6.15 25.45
CA PRO A 87 5.98 6.08 24.06
C PRO A 87 6.28 4.73 23.41
N GLY A 88 7.52 4.21 23.56
CA GLY A 88 7.87 2.91 23.00
C GLY A 88 7.11 1.75 23.64
N ILE A 89 6.86 1.83 24.95
CA ILE A 89 6.05 0.82 25.66
C ILE A 89 4.60 0.82 25.15
N THR A 90 4.00 1.99 24.94
CA THR A 90 2.65 2.11 24.35
C THR A 90 2.61 1.45 22.97
N ILE A 91 3.62 1.70 22.12
CA ILE A 91 3.76 1.09 20.78
C ILE A 91 3.81 -0.44 20.86
N ALA A 92 4.61 -0.99 21.77
CA ALA A 92 4.72 -2.45 21.96
C ALA A 92 3.41 -3.07 22.49
N LEU A 93 2.71 -2.39 23.39
CA LEU A 93 1.41 -2.84 23.88
C LEU A 93 0.36 -2.83 22.75
N MET A 94 0.35 -1.80 21.91
CA MET A 94 -0.53 -1.72 20.73
C MET A 94 -0.28 -2.88 19.75
N ALA A 95 0.99 -3.20 19.49
CA ALA A 95 1.38 -4.32 18.65
C ALA A 95 0.87 -5.66 19.22
N ALA A 96 1.22 -6.00 20.46
CA ALA A 96 0.78 -7.25 21.08
C ALA A 96 -0.75 -7.36 21.24
N LEU A 97 -1.47 -6.24 21.44
CA LEU A 97 -2.93 -6.21 21.44
C LEU A 97 -3.52 -6.54 20.07
N THR A 98 -2.92 -5.99 19.02
CA THR A 98 -3.36 -6.19 17.63
C THR A 98 -3.09 -7.61 17.15
N GLU A 99 -1.90 -8.12 17.44
CA GLU A 99 -1.44 -9.41 16.91
C GLU A 99 -2.04 -10.61 17.64
N SER A 100 -2.22 -10.52 18.96
CA SER A 100 -2.68 -11.68 19.76
C SER A 100 -3.72 -11.33 20.82
N THR A 101 -4.11 -10.06 20.94
CA THR A 101 -4.87 -9.57 22.10
C THR A 101 -4.12 -9.87 23.41
N LEU A 102 -2.80 -9.65 23.42
CA LEU A 102 -1.89 -9.94 24.54
C LEU A 102 -1.88 -11.41 24.98
N ARG A 103 -2.01 -12.34 24.03
CA ARG A 103 -2.01 -13.78 24.31
C ARG A 103 -0.74 -14.43 23.81
N GLN A 104 -0.10 -15.26 24.63
CA GLN A 104 1.06 -16.04 24.20
C GLN A 104 0.60 -17.25 23.38
N LEU A 105 0.49 -17.11 22.05
CA LEU A 105 -0.06 -18.15 21.19
C LEU A 105 1.02 -19.13 20.68
N ALA A 106 0.79 -20.42 20.87
CA ALA A 106 1.53 -21.48 20.16
C ALA A 106 1.04 -21.60 18.71
N ASN A 107 1.77 -22.35 17.87
CA ASN A 107 1.34 -22.72 16.52
C ASN A 107 1.72 -24.18 16.27
N THR A 108 0.92 -25.10 16.81
CA THR A 108 1.18 -26.55 16.74
C THR A 108 0.98 -27.12 15.34
N GLY A 109 0.38 -26.36 14.41
CA GLY A 109 0.25 -26.72 13.00
C GLY A 109 1.57 -26.59 12.26
N ALA A 110 2.27 -25.47 12.43
CA ALA A 110 3.60 -25.25 11.85
C ALA A 110 4.72 -25.86 12.71
N TYR A 111 4.62 -25.72 14.04
CA TYR A 111 5.62 -26.14 15.01
C TYR A 111 4.97 -26.95 16.15
N PRO A 112 4.80 -28.27 16.01
CA PRO A 112 4.17 -29.10 17.03
C PRO A 112 4.77 -28.93 18.43
N ASP A 113 6.09 -28.75 18.52
CA ASP A 113 6.80 -28.56 19.79
C ASP A 113 6.47 -27.23 20.49
N SER A 114 5.91 -26.23 19.79
CA SER A 114 5.49 -24.96 20.41
C SER A 114 4.43 -25.16 21.49
N GLY A 115 3.60 -26.20 21.38
CA GLY A 115 2.58 -26.55 22.38
C GLY A 115 3.15 -27.06 23.70
N ASN A 116 4.45 -27.39 23.75
CA ASN A 116 5.12 -27.84 24.98
C ASN A 116 5.59 -26.67 25.86
N TYR A 117 5.54 -25.44 25.36
CA TYR A 117 5.91 -24.23 26.10
C TYR A 117 4.66 -23.58 26.72
N PRO A 118 4.79 -22.79 27.80
CA PRO A 118 3.67 -22.03 28.37
C PRO A 118 2.98 -21.16 27.30
N ASN A 119 1.67 -21.33 27.16
CA ASN A 119 0.87 -20.66 26.14
C ASN A 119 -0.57 -20.44 26.60
N ASP A 120 -1.23 -19.52 25.92
CA ASP A 120 -2.61 -19.09 26.17
C ASP A 120 -3.58 -19.68 25.14
N GLY A 121 -3.09 -20.58 24.30
CA GLY A 121 -3.82 -21.18 23.19
C GLY A 121 -2.96 -21.34 21.94
N ASN A 122 -3.63 -21.69 20.85
CA ASN A 122 -3.01 -21.96 19.55
C ASN A 122 -3.53 -20.94 18.52
N GLY A 123 -2.61 -20.26 17.82
CA GLY A 123 -2.87 -19.37 16.69
C GLY A 123 -2.59 -20.06 15.36
N SER A 124 -3.03 -19.46 14.25
CA SER A 124 -3.04 -20.13 12.93
C SER A 124 -2.58 -19.27 11.76
N ASP A 125 -2.07 -18.06 11.99
CA ASP A 125 -1.55 -17.26 10.88
C ASP A 125 -0.13 -17.73 10.52
N HIS A 126 0.02 -18.21 9.28
CA HIS A 126 1.25 -18.78 8.75
C HIS A 126 2.01 -19.68 9.77
N ASP A 127 3.26 -19.34 10.08
CA ASP A 127 4.11 -19.98 11.09
C ASP A 127 4.41 -19.04 12.28
N SER A 128 3.54 -18.07 12.54
CA SER A 128 3.71 -17.07 13.60
C SER A 128 3.55 -17.64 15.01
N LEU A 129 4.26 -17.06 15.98
CA LEU A 129 4.26 -17.47 17.39
C LEU A 129 4.21 -16.26 18.33
N GLY A 130 3.62 -16.47 19.50
CA GLY A 130 3.75 -15.60 20.66
C GLY A 130 2.89 -14.33 20.67
N LEU A 131 3.26 -13.35 21.49
CA LEU A 131 2.53 -12.11 21.75
C LEU A 131 2.42 -11.21 20.51
N PHE A 132 3.50 -11.16 19.73
CA PHE A 132 3.65 -10.29 18.57
C PHE A 132 3.49 -11.05 17.24
N GLN A 133 3.11 -12.34 17.28
CA GLN A 133 2.96 -13.17 16.08
C GLN A 133 4.22 -13.17 15.17
N MET A 134 5.40 -13.26 15.80
CA MET A 134 6.69 -13.27 15.11
C MET A 134 7.00 -14.63 14.47
N ARG A 135 7.69 -14.62 13.34
CA ARG A 135 7.94 -15.82 12.51
C ARG A 135 9.39 -16.30 12.57
N PRO A 136 9.67 -17.57 12.94
CA PRO A 136 11.01 -18.14 12.84
C PRO A 136 11.58 -18.08 11.42
N GLN A 137 10.76 -18.34 10.39
CA GLN A 137 11.19 -18.28 9.00
C GLN A 137 11.60 -16.88 8.53
N SER A 138 11.09 -15.83 9.18
CA SER A 138 11.47 -14.44 8.91
C SER A 138 12.69 -13.98 9.70
N GLY A 139 13.29 -14.86 10.52
CA GLY A 139 14.53 -14.58 11.25
C GLY A 139 14.33 -13.97 12.64
N TRP A 140 13.09 -13.87 13.14
CA TRP A 140 12.81 -13.25 14.45
C TRP A 140 13.32 -14.04 15.66
N GLY A 141 13.60 -15.34 15.51
CA GLY A 141 14.10 -16.21 16.59
C GLY A 141 13.69 -17.67 16.39
N THR A 142 14.20 -18.56 17.25
CA THR A 142 13.78 -19.97 17.28
C THR A 142 12.39 -20.13 17.93
N VAL A 143 11.76 -21.28 17.74
CA VAL A 143 10.47 -21.59 18.40
C VAL A 143 10.55 -21.44 19.92
N ALA A 144 11.65 -21.89 20.55
CA ALA A 144 11.84 -21.77 21.98
C ALA A 144 11.93 -20.30 22.43
N GLU A 145 12.61 -19.46 21.66
CA GLU A 145 12.75 -18.03 21.91
C GLU A 145 11.43 -17.28 21.68
N LEU A 146 10.71 -17.56 20.60
CA LEU A 146 9.41 -16.93 20.33
C LEU A 146 8.30 -17.42 21.26
N MET A 147 8.48 -18.56 21.93
CA MET A 147 7.62 -18.99 23.03
C MET A 147 7.99 -18.38 24.39
N ASP A 148 8.98 -17.48 24.47
CA ASP A 148 9.31 -16.67 25.64
C ASP A 148 8.85 -15.20 25.46
N PRO A 149 7.86 -14.72 26.24
CA PRO A 149 7.43 -13.32 26.22
C PRO A 149 8.55 -12.30 26.47
N THR A 150 9.58 -12.67 27.24
CA THR A 150 10.72 -11.79 27.53
C THR A 150 11.59 -11.59 26.30
N TYR A 151 11.90 -12.68 25.59
CA TYR A 151 12.65 -12.63 24.35
C TYR A 151 11.90 -11.79 23.31
N GLN A 152 10.62 -12.05 23.11
CA GLN A 152 9.81 -11.32 22.13
C GLN A 152 9.75 -9.82 22.42
N ALA A 153 9.55 -9.42 23.68
CA ALA A 153 9.56 -8.00 24.03
C ALA A 153 10.92 -7.34 23.71
N ARG A 154 12.04 -8.03 24.00
CA ARG A 154 13.37 -7.55 23.63
C ARG A 154 13.57 -7.49 22.11
N ALA A 155 13.07 -8.47 21.38
CA ALA A 155 13.15 -8.50 19.92
C ALA A 155 12.32 -7.37 19.29
N PHE A 156 11.11 -7.13 19.80
CA PHE A 156 10.25 -6.04 19.36
C PHE A 156 10.91 -4.67 19.53
N PHE A 157 11.51 -4.40 20.70
CA PHE A 157 12.24 -3.15 20.90
C PHE A 157 13.53 -3.08 20.08
N GLY A 158 14.20 -4.21 19.84
CA GLY A 158 15.38 -4.31 18.98
C GLY A 158 16.53 -3.40 19.40
N GLY A 159 17.17 -2.77 18.41
CA GLY A 159 18.37 -1.97 18.59
C GLY A 159 19.66 -2.79 18.49
N PRO A 160 20.84 -2.14 18.57
CA PRO A 160 22.14 -2.81 18.45
C PRO A 160 22.39 -3.94 19.47
N ASP A 161 21.73 -3.89 20.63
CA ASP A 161 21.81 -4.88 21.70
C ASP A 161 20.59 -5.83 21.73
N GLY A 162 19.69 -5.70 20.75
CA GLY A 162 18.51 -6.56 20.58
C GLY A 162 18.90 -7.97 20.11
N PRO A 163 18.15 -9.02 20.52
CA PRO A 163 18.46 -10.40 20.17
C PRO A 163 18.32 -10.72 18.67
N ASN A 164 17.62 -9.86 17.93
CA ASN A 164 17.33 -9.94 16.49
C ASN A 164 18.27 -9.08 15.62
N TYR A 165 19.28 -8.42 16.20
CA TYR A 165 20.21 -7.59 15.43
C TYR A 165 21.02 -8.42 14.40
N PRO A 166 21.26 -7.92 13.17
CA PRO A 166 20.79 -6.64 12.61
C PRO A 166 19.44 -6.73 11.89
N SER A 167 18.84 -7.92 11.80
CA SER A 167 17.60 -8.16 11.07
C SER A 167 16.92 -9.42 11.60
N PRO A 168 15.58 -9.43 11.79
CA PRO A 168 14.63 -8.33 11.57
C PRO A 168 14.84 -7.11 12.47
N ARG A 169 14.44 -5.93 12.01
CA ARG A 169 14.57 -4.67 12.77
C ARG A 169 13.53 -4.59 13.90
N GLY A 170 13.91 -4.09 15.07
CA GLY A 170 12.96 -3.71 16.11
C GLY A 170 12.71 -2.19 16.17
N LEU A 171 11.94 -1.72 17.15
CA LEU A 171 11.52 -0.33 17.28
C LEU A 171 12.69 0.65 17.27
N LEU A 172 13.75 0.36 18.02
CA LEU A 172 14.94 1.21 18.14
C LEU A 172 15.79 1.26 16.87
N ASP A 173 15.61 0.31 15.95
CA ASP A 173 16.29 0.30 14.66
C ASP A 173 15.58 1.18 13.61
N ILE A 174 14.39 1.72 13.95
CA ILE A 174 13.59 2.58 13.07
C ILE A 174 13.97 4.05 13.30
N PRO A 175 14.57 4.75 12.31
CA PRO A 175 14.97 6.14 12.48
C PRO A 175 13.77 7.04 12.77
N GLY A 176 13.82 7.80 13.88
CA GLY A 176 12.81 8.80 14.20
C GLY A 176 11.49 8.25 14.75
N TRP A 177 11.43 6.98 15.17
CA TRP A 177 10.22 6.36 15.70
C TRP A 177 9.57 7.15 16.86
N GLN A 178 10.34 7.93 17.62
CA GLN A 178 9.82 8.79 18.69
C GLN A 178 8.91 9.92 18.19
N HIS A 179 8.97 10.21 16.88
CA HIS A 179 8.20 11.26 16.22
C HIS A 179 7.13 10.69 15.28
N MET A 180 7.01 9.36 15.17
CA MET A 180 5.99 8.68 14.37
C MET A 180 4.68 8.59 15.16
N ASP A 181 3.56 8.45 14.45
CA ASP A 181 2.31 7.98 15.04
C ASP A 181 2.56 6.62 15.75
N PRO A 182 2.07 6.38 16.97
CA PRO A 182 2.31 5.11 17.66
C PRO A 182 1.83 3.88 16.88
N GLY A 183 0.78 4.02 16.07
CA GLY A 183 0.31 2.94 15.19
C GLY A 183 1.30 2.67 14.04
N GLU A 184 1.85 3.72 13.45
CA GLU A 184 2.88 3.64 12.40
C GLU A 184 4.17 3.01 12.92
N ALA A 185 4.62 3.43 14.11
CA ALA A 185 5.81 2.87 14.74
C ALA A 185 5.64 1.36 15.05
N ALA A 186 4.46 0.94 15.50
CA ALA A 186 4.14 -0.48 15.70
C ALA A 186 4.16 -1.26 14.38
N GLN A 187 3.49 -0.74 13.35
CA GLN A 187 3.46 -1.33 12.01
C GLN A 187 4.85 -1.42 11.38
N ALA A 188 5.70 -0.42 11.58
CA ALA A 188 7.05 -0.39 11.02
C ALA A 188 7.98 -1.47 11.61
N VAL A 189 7.67 -1.95 12.82
CA VAL A 189 8.29 -3.13 13.45
C VAL A 189 7.70 -4.42 12.90
N GLU A 190 6.37 -4.54 12.88
CA GLU A 190 5.69 -5.81 12.56
C GLU A 190 5.65 -6.14 11.06
N VAL A 191 5.68 -5.13 10.18
CA VAL A 191 5.54 -5.30 8.73
C VAL A 191 4.28 -6.13 8.41
N SER A 192 3.18 -5.81 9.09
CA SER A 192 1.91 -6.54 8.99
C SER A 192 1.14 -6.20 7.71
N ALA A 193 0.28 -7.13 7.27
CA ALA A 193 -0.61 -6.96 6.13
C ALA A 193 -1.80 -6.01 6.40
N TYR A 194 -1.94 -5.49 7.63
CA TYR A 194 -3.09 -4.68 8.06
C TYR A 194 -2.66 -3.41 8.81
N PRO A 195 -2.13 -2.40 8.10
CA PRO A 195 -1.39 -1.27 8.70
C PRO A 195 -2.21 -0.37 9.65
N ASP A 196 -3.54 -0.35 9.56
CA ASP A 196 -4.40 0.56 10.37
C ASP A 196 -4.90 -0.04 11.69
N ARG A 197 -4.57 -1.31 11.99
CA ARG A 197 -5.16 -1.99 13.16
C ARG A 197 -4.61 -1.50 14.51
N TYR A 198 -3.37 -1.06 14.55
CA TYR A 198 -2.68 -0.70 15.79
C TYR A 198 -3.28 0.52 16.48
N ARG A 199 -3.67 1.55 15.71
CA ARG A 199 -4.23 2.81 16.24
C ARG A 199 -5.50 2.59 17.05
N ASN A 200 -6.31 1.60 16.66
CA ASN A 200 -7.53 1.25 17.41
C ASN A 200 -7.25 0.84 18.86
N TYR A 201 -6.07 0.27 19.12
CA TYR A 201 -5.68 -0.21 20.45
C TYR A 201 -4.89 0.79 21.28
N GLN A 202 -4.58 1.99 20.79
CA GLN A 202 -3.86 3.00 21.57
C GLN A 202 -4.57 3.35 22.89
N PRO A 203 -5.90 3.62 22.95
CA PRO A 203 -6.58 3.88 24.22
C PRO A 203 -6.52 2.70 25.20
N VAL A 204 -6.46 1.47 24.66
CA VAL A 204 -6.32 0.25 25.46
C VAL A 204 -4.91 0.14 26.03
N ALA A 205 -3.88 0.40 25.21
CA ALA A 205 -2.48 0.41 25.63
C ALA A 205 -2.22 1.45 26.72
N ASP A 206 -2.77 2.66 26.58
CA ASP A 206 -2.67 3.72 27.58
C ASP A 206 -3.36 3.32 28.89
N ALA A 207 -4.57 2.75 28.82
CA ALA A 207 -5.29 2.26 30.00
C ALA A 207 -4.52 1.16 30.75
N ILE A 208 -3.89 0.24 30.03
CA ILE A 208 -3.03 -0.80 30.62
C ILE A 208 -1.80 -0.18 31.26
N LEU A 209 -1.12 0.74 30.57
CA LEU A 209 0.09 1.38 31.06
C LEU A 209 -0.21 2.18 32.34
N ASP A 210 -1.31 2.93 32.38
CA ASP A 210 -1.72 3.68 33.57
C ASP A 210 -2.14 2.77 34.72
N ALA A 211 -2.91 1.71 34.44
CA ALA A 211 -3.32 0.73 35.45
C ALA A 211 -2.11 -0.01 36.06
N LEU A 212 -1.09 -0.31 35.26
CA LEU A 212 0.07 -1.08 35.68
C LEU A 212 1.24 -0.22 36.18
N THR A 213 1.24 1.10 35.98
CA THR A 213 2.35 1.97 36.42
C THR A 213 1.95 3.03 37.43
N GLY A 214 0.65 3.17 37.73
CA GLY A 214 0.14 4.01 38.81
C GLY A 214 0.38 5.50 38.56
N ALA A 215 -0.27 6.07 37.55
CA ALA A 215 -0.54 7.51 37.58
C ALA A 215 -1.49 7.78 38.76
N ALA A 216 -1.06 8.65 39.68
CA ALA A 216 -1.68 8.88 40.98
C ALA A 216 -3.22 9.02 40.92
N SER A 217 -3.90 8.02 41.48
CA SER A 217 -5.26 8.16 41.97
C SER A 217 -5.27 9.06 43.19
N ASP A 218 -5.38 10.38 42.99
CA ASP A 218 -5.91 11.28 44.02
C ASP A 218 -7.39 11.50 43.74
N GLY A 219 -8.20 10.84 44.58
CA GLY A 219 -9.64 11.00 44.57
C GLY A 219 -10.06 12.37 45.07
N THR A 220 -10.82 13.08 44.25
CA THR A 220 -11.93 13.92 44.73
C THR A 220 -13.12 13.69 43.82
N GLY A 221 -14.14 13.03 44.35
CA GLY A 221 -15.43 12.92 43.70
C GLY A 221 -16.11 14.28 43.57
N ALA A 222 -16.76 14.48 42.43
CA ALA A 222 -17.88 15.39 42.32
C ALA A 222 -18.97 14.70 41.50
N SER A 223 -20.00 14.28 42.24
CA SER A 223 -21.33 13.94 41.74
C SER A 223 -22.03 15.20 41.19
N GLY A 224 -22.86 15.00 40.17
CA GLY A 224 -23.83 15.98 39.64
C GLY A 224 -23.38 16.59 38.31
N SER A 225 -24.16 16.61 37.24
CA SER A 225 -25.60 16.46 37.11
C SER A 225 -25.95 16.18 35.65
N ALA A 226 -26.94 15.31 35.45
CA ALA A 226 -27.60 15.14 34.16
C ALA A 226 -28.28 16.43 33.69
N GLY A 227 -28.13 16.72 32.40
CA GLY A 227 -29.05 17.53 31.60
C GLY A 227 -28.38 18.41 30.54
N PRO A 228 -29.02 18.68 29.39
CA PRO A 228 -30.01 17.89 28.66
C PRO A 228 -29.51 17.46 27.27
N ALA A 229 -30.22 16.49 26.69
CA ALA A 229 -30.18 16.23 25.26
C ALA A 229 -30.56 17.50 24.48
N GLY A 230 -29.70 17.89 23.55
CA GLY A 230 -29.88 18.99 22.60
C GLY A 230 -28.51 19.28 21.99
N SER A 231 -28.29 19.26 20.69
CA SER A 231 -29.16 19.29 19.53
C SER A 231 -28.34 18.63 18.42
N VAL A 232 -28.97 17.76 17.63
CA VAL A 232 -28.45 17.42 16.30
C VAL A 232 -28.37 18.73 15.52
N VAL A 233 -27.19 19.34 15.48
CA VAL A 233 -26.88 20.34 14.47
C VAL A 233 -26.91 19.59 13.14
N ALA A 234 -28.06 19.68 12.47
CA ALA A 234 -28.14 19.39 11.06
C ALA A 234 -27.01 20.16 10.39
N ALA A 235 -26.13 19.43 9.68
CA ALA A 235 -25.10 20.01 8.85
C ALA A 235 -25.74 21.11 8.00
N ALA A 236 -25.26 22.34 8.16
CA ALA A 236 -25.64 23.43 7.27
C ALA A 236 -25.30 23.00 5.83
N PRO A 237 -26.17 23.28 4.84
CA PRO A 237 -25.91 22.85 3.47
C PRO A 237 -24.53 23.37 3.03
N VAL A 238 -23.70 22.43 2.57
CA VAL A 238 -22.41 22.73 1.92
C VAL A 238 -22.69 23.76 0.84
N ALA A 239 -21.93 24.86 0.83
CA ALA A 239 -22.13 25.92 -0.16
C ALA A 239 -21.95 25.34 -1.57
N GLN A 240 -22.85 25.71 -2.50
CA GLN A 240 -22.76 25.26 -3.88
C GLN A 240 -21.46 25.80 -4.50
N SER A 241 -20.61 24.91 -5.01
CA SER A 241 -19.34 25.33 -5.59
C SER A 241 -19.57 25.94 -6.97
N ALA A 242 -18.89 27.06 -7.24
CA ALA A 242 -19.03 27.80 -8.49
C ALA A 242 -18.05 27.32 -9.59
N ARG A 243 -17.06 26.49 -9.24
CA ARG A 243 -16.03 26.01 -10.17
C ARG A 243 -15.40 24.70 -9.69
N VAL A 244 -15.04 23.84 -10.64
CA VAL A 244 -14.19 22.66 -10.43
C VAL A 244 -12.80 22.97 -10.98
N VAL A 245 -11.74 22.52 -10.31
CA VAL A 245 -10.34 22.69 -10.71
C VAL A 245 -9.60 21.36 -10.67
N PHE A 246 -8.51 21.28 -11.43
CA PHE A 246 -7.64 20.10 -11.42
C PHE A 246 -6.92 19.94 -10.06
N PRO A 247 -6.77 18.70 -9.53
CA PRO A 247 -6.28 18.49 -8.16
C PRO A 247 -4.74 18.57 -8.01
N LEU A 248 -4.00 18.83 -9.11
CA LEU A 248 -2.56 19.05 -9.10
C LEU A 248 -2.17 20.31 -9.90
N PRO A 249 -1.08 21.01 -9.53
CA PRO A 249 -0.58 22.13 -10.31
C PRO A 249 -0.27 21.78 -11.77
N GLU A 250 -0.45 22.73 -12.69
CA GLU A 250 -0.18 22.52 -14.11
C GLU A 250 1.30 22.16 -14.35
N GLY A 251 1.55 21.13 -15.16
CA GLY A 251 2.90 20.71 -15.56
C GLY A 251 3.69 19.92 -14.51
N THR A 252 3.08 19.55 -13.37
CA THR A 252 3.76 18.75 -12.33
C THR A 252 3.43 17.27 -12.36
N TRP A 253 2.57 16.83 -13.28
CA TRP A 253 1.99 15.48 -13.26
C TRP A 253 1.92 14.84 -14.64
N VAL A 254 1.80 13.51 -14.64
CA VAL A 254 1.55 12.65 -15.80
C VAL A 254 0.49 11.62 -15.41
N LEU A 255 -0.51 11.39 -16.27
CA LEU A 255 -1.46 10.30 -16.07
C LEU A 255 -0.76 8.94 -16.20
N THR A 256 -0.87 8.08 -15.19
CA THR A 256 -0.17 6.78 -15.14
C THR A 256 -1.09 5.57 -15.01
N SER A 257 -2.31 5.72 -14.49
CA SER A 257 -3.31 4.65 -14.47
C SER A 257 -4.71 5.24 -14.50
N GLU A 258 -5.57 4.73 -15.37
CA GLU A 258 -6.95 5.18 -15.52
C GLU A 258 -7.90 4.43 -14.57
N PHE A 259 -9.10 4.96 -14.38
CA PHE A 259 -10.19 4.27 -13.67
C PHE A 259 -10.61 2.98 -14.42
N GLY A 260 -11.01 1.94 -13.70
CA GLY A 260 -11.58 0.73 -14.29
C GLY A 260 -10.79 -0.57 -14.07
N PRO A 261 -11.15 -1.67 -14.76
CA PRO A 261 -10.53 -2.97 -14.55
C PRO A 261 -9.02 -2.94 -14.85
N ARG A 262 -8.21 -3.43 -13.92
CA ARG A 262 -6.75 -3.56 -14.09
C ARG A 262 -6.22 -4.84 -13.47
N VAL A 263 -5.02 -5.23 -13.86
CA VAL A 263 -4.24 -6.17 -13.04
C VAL A 263 -3.61 -5.37 -11.90
N HIS A 264 -3.85 -5.76 -10.66
CA HIS A 264 -3.37 -5.04 -9.48
C HIS A 264 -1.84 -4.93 -9.54
N PRO A 265 -1.26 -3.72 -9.50
CA PRO A 265 0.15 -3.51 -9.83
C PRO A 265 1.12 -4.10 -8.80
N ILE A 266 0.61 -4.49 -7.62
CA ILE A 266 1.40 -5.07 -6.53
C ILE A 266 1.18 -6.58 -6.40
N THR A 267 -0.02 -7.09 -6.67
CA THR A 267 -0.38 -8.50 -6.42
C THR A 267 -0.51 -9.32 -7.69
N GLY A 268 -0.61 -8.69 -8.87
CA GLY A 268 -0.74 -9.38 -10.15
C GLY A 268 -2.09 -10.08 -10.36
N GLU A 269 -3.08 -9.80 -9.51
CA GLU A 269 -4.43 -10.35 -9.58
C GLU A 269 -5.37 -9.41 -10.35
N SER A 270 -6.46 -9.92 -10.90
CA SER A 270 -7.51 -9.07 -11.48
C SER A 270 -8.13 -8.20 -10.39
N SER A 271 -8.17 -6.90 -10.60
CA SER A 271 -8.66 -5.89 -9.67
C SER A 271 -9.41 -4.79 -10.41
N PHE A 272 -10.18 -3.99 -9.69
CA PHE A 272 -10.85 -2.82 -10.24
C PHE A 272 -10.26 -1.56 -9.62
N HIS A 273 -9.73 -0.68 -10.47
CA HIS A 273 -9.14 0.58 -10.05
C HIS A 273 -10.25 1.62 -9.87
N THR A 274 -10.49 2.03 -8.62
CA THR A 274 -11.58 2.93 -8.26
C THR A 274 -11.25 4.41 -8.44
N GLY A 275 -10.05 4.74 -8.93
CA GLY A 275 -9.59 6.12 -9.14
C GLY A 275 -8.75 6.29 -10.39
N THR A 276 -8.18 7.48 -10.53
CA THR A 276 -7.22 7.84 -11.58
C THR A 276 -5.89 8.18 -10.91
N ASP A 277 -4.81 7.52 -11.32
CA ASP A 277 -3.46 7.70 -10.78
C ASP A 277 -2.70 8.73 -11.62
N LEU A 278 -2.33 9.84 -10.99
CA LEU A 278 -1.59 10.95 -11.57
C LEU A 278 -0.20 11.00 -10.93
N ALA A 279 0.81 10.43 -11.60
CA ALA A 279 2.19 10.47 -11.11
C ALA A 279 2.71 11.91 -11.08
N ALA A 280 3.30 12.27 -9.95
CA ALA A 280 3.90 13.58 -9.72
C ALA A 280 5.07 13.41 -8.74
N PRO A 281 6.07 14.32 -8.73
CA PRO A 281 7.13 14.27 -7.76
C PRO A 281 6.60 14.25 -6.32
N ASP A 282 7.27 13.48 -5.46
CA ASP A 282 7.02 13.47 -4.03
C ASP A 282 7.04 14.90 -3.45
N GLY A 283 6.07 15.23 -2.60
CA GLY A 283 5.90 16.58 -2.04
C GLY A 283 5.16 17.57 -2.95
N THR A 284 4.68 17.17 -4.13
CA THR A 284 3.88 18.05 -5.01
C THR A 284 2.55 18.41 -4.33
N PRO A 285 2.14 19.69 -4.27
CA PRO A 285 0.87 20.08 -3.65
C PRO A 285 -0.35 19.40 -4.28
N ILE A 286 -1.24 18.86 -3.45
CA ILE A 286 -2.58 18.37 -3.80
C ILE A 286 -3.61 19.45 -3.46
N LEU A 287 -4.48 19.76 -4.41
CA LEU A 287 -5.45 20.85 -4.34
C LEU A 287 -6.89 20.31 -4.25
N ALA A 288 -7.73 20.94 -3.42
CA ALA A 288 -9.17 20.62 -3.37
C ALA A 288 -9.83 20.93 -4.73
N ALA A 289 -10.47 19.94 -5.35
CA ALA A 289 -11.07 20.06 -6.68
C ALA A 289 -12.26 21.03 -6.73
N ALA A 290 -12.98 21.21 -5.62
CA ALA A 290 -14.11 22.13 -5.50
C ALA A 290 -14.29 22.61 -4.05
N ASP A 291 -15.15 23.61 -3.84
CA ASP A 291 -15.52 24.04 -2.48
C ASP A 291 -16.23 22.90 -1.76
N GLY A 292 -15.95 22.69 -0.48
CA GLY A 292 -16.52 21.56 0.24
C GLY A 292 -16.18 21.51 1.72
N THR A 293 -16.61 20.40 2.34
CA THR A 293 -16.25 20.05 3.73
C THR A 293 -15.47 18.76 3.72
N VAL A 294 -14.32 18.73 4.37
CA VAL A 294 -13.51 17.52 4.56
C VAL A 294 -14.30 16.57 5.46
N THR A 295 -14.62 15.39 4.97
CA THR A 295 -15.34 14.36 5.72
C THR A 295 -14.43 13.25 6.22
N VAL A 296 -13.29 13.05 5.56
CA VAL A 296 -12.24 12.09 5.93
C VAL A 296 -10.89 12.79 5.76
N ALA A 297 -10.00 12.64 6.73
CA ALA A 297 -8.60 13.06 6.66
C ALA A 297 -7.80 12.17 7.60
N GLU A 298 -7.46 10.98 7.12
CA GLU A 298 -6.85 9.91 7.91
C GLU A 298 -6.08 8.94 7.01
N PHE A 299 -5.35 8.00 7.62
CA PHE A 299 -4.75 6.89 6.88
C PHE A 299 -5.74 5.74 6.72
N SER A 300 -5.86 5.20 5.51
CA SER A 300 -6.85 4.18 5.19
C SER A 300 -6.30 3.14 4.21
N GLY A 301 -5.83 2.01 4.73
CA GLY A 301 -5.52 0.78 4.01
C GLY A 301 -4.66 0.99 2.76
N GLY A 302 -5.15 0.46 1.63
CA GLY A 302 -4.49 0.59 0.34
C GLY A 302 -4.36 2.03 -0.17
N TYR A 303 -5.16 2.98 0.34
CA TYR A 303 -5.06 4.40 -0.05
C TYR A 303 -3.92 5.14 0.64
N GLY A 304 -3.35 4.63 1.73
CA GLY A 304 -2.43 5.41 2.54
C GLY A 304 -3.07 6.67 3.11
N GLY A 305 -2.37 7.82 3.12
CA GLY A 305 -2.94 9.08 3.59
C GLY A 305 -4.08 9.52 2.66
N LEU A 306 -5.30 9.60 3.19
CA LEU A 306 -6.54 9.82 2.46
C LEU A 306 -7.26 11.06 2.97
N ILE A 307 -7.58 11.97 2.06
CA ILE A 307 -8.55 13.05 2.29
C ILE A 307 -9.79 12.76 1.44
N VAL A 308 -10.98 12.90 2.01
CA VAL A 308 -12.25 12.91 1.27
C VAL A 308 -12.98 14.21 1.57
N ILE A 309 -13.45 14.88 0.51
CA ILE A 309 -14.18 16.15 0.61
C ILE A 309 -15.55 15.98 -0.03
N GLU A 310 -16.60 16.35 0.70
CA GLU A 310 -17.96 16.45 0.16
C GLU A 310 -18.26 17.85 -0.38
N HIS A 311 -18.87 17.88 -1.56
CA HIS A 311 -19.18 19.07 -2.35
C HIS A 311 -20.67 19.10 -2.71
N GLN A 312 -21.17 20.30 -2.97
CA GLN A 312 -22.43 20.50 -3.69
C GLN A 312 -22.12 21.11 -5.06
N ILE A 313 -22.28 20.32 -6.12
CA ILE A 313 -21.97 20.71 -7.51
C ILE A 313 -23.23 20.46 -8.34
N ASP A 314 -23.68 21.49 -9.08
CA ASP A 314 -24.91 21.44 -9.90
C ASP A 314 -26.17 20.93 -9.17
N GLY A 315 -26.26 21.23 -7.87
CA GLY A 315 -27.39 20.81 -7.02
C GLY A 315 -27.31 19.36 -6.55
N GLN A 316 -26.22 18.65 -6.81
CA GLN A 316 -25.97 17.27 -6.39
C GLN A 316 -24.85 17.19 -5.36
N THR A 317 -24.93 16.21 -4.47
CA THR A 317 -23.85 15.86 -3.54
C THR A 317 -22.84 14.97 -4.26
N VAL A 318 -21.57 15.37 -4.25
CA VAL A 318 -20.45 14.63 -4.85
C VAL A 318 -19.29 14.66 -3.85
N ALA A 319 -18.59 13.55 -3.66
CA ALA A 319 -17.33 13.54 -2.91
C ALA A 319 -16.14 13.35 -3.84
N THR A 320 -14.99 13.93 -3.48
CA THR A 320 -13.69 13.65 -4.11
C THR A 320 -12.73 13.07 -3.09
N ALA A 321 -11.94 12.07 -3.49
CA ALA A 321 -10.98 11.38 -2.63
C ALA A 321 -9.55 11.56 -3.17
N TYR A 322 -8.59 11.80 -2.28
CA TYR A 322 -7.19 12.09 -2.57
C TYR A 322 -6.32 11.17 -1.72
N ALA A 323 -5.52 10.31 -2.34
CA ALA A 323 -4.80 9.24 -1.67
C ALA A 323 -3.28 9.25 -1.91
N HIS A 324 -2.59 8.36 -1.19
CA HIS A 324 -1.15 8.08 -1.16
C HIS A 324 -0.28 9.14 -0.50
N MET A 325 -0.87 10.10 0.23
CA MET A 325 -0.11 11.10 1.00
C MET A 325 0.73 10.42 2.08
N TRP A 326 1.93 10.96 2.32
CA TRP A 326 2.67 10.71 3.57
C TRP A 326 1.96 11.42 4.73
N GLU A 327 2.27 11.03 5.97
CA GLU A 327 1.63 11.67 7.13
C GLU A 327 1.99 13.15 7.22
N SER A 328 3.26 13.47 6.97
CA SER A 328 3.72 14.86 6.87
C SER A 328 3.11 15.67 5.73
N GLY A 329 2.43 15.00 4.78
CA GLY A 329 1.75 15.59 3.64
C GLY A 329 0.24 15.74 3.82
N LEU A 330 -0.34 15.48 5.00
CA LEU A 330 -1.77 15.76 5.28
C LEU A 330 -1.92 17.15 5.90
N HIS A 331 -2.50 18.10 5.15
CA HIS A 331 -2.65 19.50 5.59
C HIS A 331 -4.10 19.90 5.94
N ALA A 332 -5.04 18.96 5.93
CA ALA A 332 -6.45 19.17 6.26
C ALA A 332 -6.94 18.17 7.32
N SER A 333 -8.00 18.54 8.03
CA SER A 333 -8.65 17.72 9.07
C SER A 333 -10.14 17.54 8.80
N ALA A 334 -10.73 16.43 9.26
CA ALA A 334 -12.16 16.20 9.16
C ALA A 334 -12.96 17.33 9.84
N GLY A 335 -13.96 17.86 9.13
CA GLY A 335 -14.74 19.03 9.54
C GLY A 335 -14.25 20.36 8.96
N ASP A 336 -13.05 20.41 8.38
CA ASP A 336 -12.54 21.63 7.73
C ASP A 336 -13.39 22.01 6.52
N ARG A 337 -13.58 23.32 6.33
CA ARG A 337 -14.15 23.86 5.08
C ARG A 337 -13.01 24.29 4.18
N VAL A 338 -13.08 23.84 2.93
CA VAL A 338 -12.06 24.12 1.91
C VAL A 338 -12.68 24.78 0.69
N VAL A 339 -11.88 25.53 -0.04
CA VAL A 339 -12.28 26.18 -1.30
C VAL A 339 -11.55 25.56 -2.50
N ALA A 340 -12.15 25.63 -3.68
CA ALA A 340 -11.57 25.10 -4.92
C ALA A 340 -10.16 25.67 -5.20
N GLY A 341 -9.16 24.78 -5.24
CA GLY A 341 -7.75 25.08 -5.44
C GLY A 341 -6.95 25.29 -4.14
N GLN A 342 -7.56 25.10 -2.97
CA GLN A 342 -6.86 25.14 -1.69
C GLN A 342 -5.91 23.95 -1.57
N HIS A 343 -4.66 24.19 -1.15
CA HIS A 343 -3.69 23.15 -0.81
C HIS A 343 -4.16 22.39 0.43
N ILE A 344 -4.37 21.08 0.27
CA ILE A 344 -4.94 20.19 1.31
C ILE A 344 -4.01 19.05 1.69
N GLY A 345 -3.01 18.75 0.85
CA GLY A 345 -2.01 17.72 1.12
C GLY A 345 -0.87 17.72 0.12
N ASP A 346 0.05 16.78 0.22
CA ASP A 346 1.20 16.64 -0.68
C ASP A 346 1.28 15.21 -1.24
N VAL A 347 1.59 15.08 -2.53
CA VAL A 347 1.82 13.81 -3.22
C VAL A 347 2.85 12.99 -2.46
N GLY A 348 2.51 11.73 -2.19
CA GLY A 348 3.41 10.76 -1.59
C GLY A 348 3.32 9.42 -2.30
N SER A 349 3.82 8.37 -1.64
CA SER A 349 3.80 7.00 -2.13
C SER A 349 3.40 6.00 -1.03
N TYR A 350 2.60 6.44 -0.04
CA TYR A 350 2.18 5.60 1.09
C TYR A 350 1.01 4.68 0.70
N GLY A 351 0.86 3.52 1.34
CA GLY A 351 -0.19 2.53 1.02
C GLY A 351 0.16 1.66 -0.20
N ASN A 352 -0.85 1.22 -0.96
CA ASN A 352 -0.68 0.38 -2.15
C ASN A 352 -0.23 1.21 -3.37
N SER A 353 0.99 1.73 -3.29
CA SER A 353 1.58 2.56 -4.33
C SER A 353 2.91 1.98 -4.83
N THR A 354 3.15 2.01 -6.13
CA THR A 354 4.41 1.59 -6.77
C THR A 354 5.40 2.73 -6.97
N GLY A 355 5.01 3.98 -6.64
CA GLY A 355 5.83 5.19 -6.71
C GLY A 355 5.01 6.46 -6.50
N PRO A 356 5.62 7.64 -6.30
CA PRO A 356 4.89 8.86 -5.97
C PRO A 356 3.81 9.25 -6.99
N HIS A 357 2.56 9.32 -6.54
CA HIS A 357 1.41 9.73 -7.37
C HIS A 357 0.22 10.15 -6.50
N LEU A 358 -0.72 10.89 -7.09
CA LEU A 358 -2.05 11.09 -6.54
C LEU A 358 -2.99 10.04 -7.12
N HIS A 359 -3.58 9.22 -6.26
CA HIS A 359 -4.77 8.44 -6.61
C HIS A 359 -6.02 9.29 -6.31
N PHE A 360 -6.77 9.64 -7.35
CA PHE A 360 -7.90 10.57 -7.27
C PHE A 360 -9.21 9.88 -7.65
N GLU A 361 -10.24 9.99 -6.81
CA GLU A 361 -11.57 9.46 -7.10
C GLU A 361 -12.66 10.53 -7.07
N VAL A 362 -13.74 10.26 -7.81
CA VAL A 362 -14.99 11.03 -7.76
C VAL A 362 -16.12 10.07 -7.39
N ARG A 363 -16.93 10.43 -6.39
CA ARG A 363 -18.01 9.60 -5.84
C ARG A 363 -19.34 10.36 -5.82
N PRO A 364 -20.22 10.18 -6.81
CA PRO A 364 -21.57 10.73 -6.78
C PRO A 364 -22.37 10.18 -5.59
N GLY A 365 -23.12 11.05 -4.91
CA GLY A 365 -23.90 10.69 -3.71
C GLY A 365 -23.17 10.87 -2.38
N GLY A 366 -21.92 11.34 -2.38
CA GLY A 366 -21.16 11.72 -1.18
C GLY A 366 -20.08 10.72 -0.80
N THR A 367 -19.55 10.82 0.43
CA THR A 367 -18.35 10.11 0.93
C THR A 367 -18.41 8.59 0.71
N HIS A 368 -19.61 8.02 0.82
CA HIS A 368 -19.89 6.58 0.70
C HIS A 368 -20.44 6.17 -0.68
N GLY A 369 -20.44 7.08 -1.65
CA GLY A 369 -20.87 6.80 -3.03
C GLY A 369 -19.88 5.90 -3.76
N GLU A 370 -20.36 5.16 -4.76
CA GLU A 370 -19.49 4.40 -5.65
C GLU A 370 -18.64 5.34 -6.50
N ALA A 371 -17.37 4.99 -6.69
CA ALA A 371 -16.47 5.78 -7.51
C ALA A 371 -16.83 5.65 -9.00
N VAL A 372 -16.70 6.76 -9.72
CA VAL A 372 -16.87 6.84 -11.18
C VAL A 372 -15.58 7.33 -11.82
N ASP A 373 -15.51 7.26 -13.15
CA ASP A 373 -14.36 7.77 -13.90
C ASP A 373 -14.13 9.27 -13.62
N ALA A 374 -13.03 9.56 -12.90
CA ALA A 374 -12.65 10.90 -12.52
C ALA A 374 -12.19 11.74 -13.71
N ALA A 375 -11.60 11.12 -14.75
CA ALA A 375 -11.20 11.82 -15.96
C ALA A 375 -12.42 12.38 -16.71
N ALA A 376 -13.42 11.52 -16.98
CA ALA A 376 -14.67 11.94 -17.59
C ALA A 376 -15.40 13.01 -16.77
N TRP A 377 -15.41 12.87 -15.45
CA TRP A 377 -16.02 13.87 -14.58
C TRP A 377 -15.29 15.22 -14.63
N LEU A 378 -13.95 15.23 -14.58
CA LEU A 378 -13.14 16.45 -14.67
C LEU A 378 -13.31 17.14 -16.04
N ASN A 379 -13.34 16.38 -17.14
CA ASN A 379 -13.58 16.90 -18.49
C ASN A 379 -14.95 17.55 -18.62
N ALA A 380 -16.00 16.89 -18.12
CA ALA A 380 -17.38 17.41 -18.15
C ALA A 380 -17.54 18.74 -17.40
N HIS A 381 -16.68 19.00 -16.41
CA HIS A 381 -16.66 20.26 -15.66
C HIS A 381 -15.61 21.27 -16.18
N ASN A 382 -14.99 21.00 -17.34
CA ASN A 382 -13.92 21.82 -17.94
C ASN A 382 -12.71 22.03 -17.01
N ALA A 383 -12.43 21.06 -16.14
CA ALA A 383 -11.30 21.09 -15.21
C ALA A 383 -10.05 20.39 -15.77
N ALA A 384 -10.19 19.57 -16.83
CA ALA A 384 -9.12 18.86 -17.51
C ALA A 384 -9.44 18.58 -18.99
N ASP A 385 -8.46 18.02 -19.69
CA ASP A 385 -8.59 17.37 -21.01
C ASP A 385 -7.84 16.02 -20.94
N LEU A 386 -8.39 15.11 -20.14
CA LEU A 386 -7.83 13.78 -19.86
C LEU A 386 -8.43 12.72 -20.78
N PRO A 387 -7.69 11.65 -21.14
CA PRO A 387 -8.31 10.45 -21.70
C PRO A 387 -9.27 9.82 -20.66
N GLU A 388 -10.46 9.44 -21.10
CA GLU A 388 -11.53 8.89 -20.25
C GLU A 388 -11.48 7.36 -20.24
N ALA A 389 -11.72 6.76 -19.08
CA ALA A 389 -11.82 5.31 -18.94
C ALA A 389 -13.02 4.77 -19.73
N ALA A 390 -12.82 3.72 -20.51
CA ALA A 390 -13.91 3.06 -21.24
C ALA A 390 -14.84 2.30 -20.27
N VAL A 391 -15.80 3.00 -19.64
CA VAL A 391 -16.83 2.39 -18.78
C VAL A 391 -18.01 1.89 -19.63
N GLY A 392 -18.17 0.57 -19.72
CA GLY A 392 -19.37 -0.05 -20.29
C GLY A 392 -19.50 -1.54 -20.00
N ALA A 393 -20.62 -1.94 -19.39
CA ALA A 393 -21.10 -3.33 -19.34
C ALA A 393 -21.53 -3.79 -20.77
N PRO A 394 -21.57 -5.11 -21.05
CA PRO A 394 -21.19 -5.67 -22.34
C PRO A 394 -22.28 -5.45 -23.40
N THR A 395 -21.96 -4.66 -24.42
CA THR A 395 -22.62 -4.76 -25.72
C THR A 395 -21.61 -4.44 -26.81
N SER A 396 -21.38 -5.46 -27.65
CA SER A 396 -20.85 -5.44 -29.02
C SER A 396 -19.95 -4.28 -29.44
N CYS A 397 -18.70 -4.67 -29.72
CA CYS A 397 -17.70 -4.05 -30.60
C CYS A 397 -18.16 -2.88 -31.46
N ASP A 398 -17.35 -1.80 -31.42
CA ASP A 398 -16.87 -0.96 -32.54
C ASP A 398 -16.55 0.42 -31.91
N THR A 399 -15.35 1.02 -31.89
CA THR A 399 -14.17 1.12 -32.81
C THR A 399 -13.14 2.05 -32.09
N PRO A 400 -11.98 2.49 -32.65
CA PRO A 400 -11.08 1.94 -33.66
C PRO A 400 -9.62 1.96 -33.14
N GLY A 401 -9.09 0.80 -32.78
CA GLY A 401 -7.69 0.60 -32.42
C GLY A 401 -7.36 -0.87 -32.57
N GLY A 402 -7.46 -1.36 -33.82
CA GLY A 402 -7.09 -2.71 -34.22
C GLY A 402 -7.45 -3.82 -33.22
N THR A 403 -8.72 -4.18 -33.13
CA THR A 403 -9.06 -5.53 -32.68
C THR A 403 -8.86 -6.44 -33.89
N ALA A 404 -7.95 -7.40 -33.81
CA ALA A 404 -8.01 -8.51 -34.76
C ALA A 404 -9.43 -9.09 -34.62
N GLY A 405 -10.21 -9.06 -35.71
CA GLY A 405 -11.54 -9.66 -35.72
C GLY A 405 -11.45 -11.16 -35.46
N GLU A 406 -12.60 -11.83 -35.47
CA GLU A 406 -12.65 -13.28 -35.38
C GLU A 406 -11.76 -13.90 -36.50
N PRO A 407 -10.68 -14.61 -36.15
CA PRO A 407 -9.73 -15.10 -37.14
C PRO A 407 -10.36 -16.21 -37.96
N ALA A 408 -10.01 -16.28 -39.24
CA ALA A 408 -10.41 -17.40 -40.08
C ALA A 408 -9.62 -18.67 -39.70
N PRO A 409 -10.16 -19.88 -39.92
CA PRO A 409 -9.36 -21.11 -39.89
C PRO A 409 -8.24 -21.07 -40.95
N VAL A 410 -7.19 -21.84 -40.73
CA VAL A 410 -6.11 -22.00 -41.71
C VAL A 410 -6.58 -22.83 -42.92
N ASP A 411 -6.32 -22.34 -44.13
CA ASP A 411 -6.65 -23.04 -45.36
C ASP A 411 -5.57 -24.08 -45.73
N GLY A 412 -6.01 -25.30 -46.05
CA GLY A 412 -5.14 -26.37 -46.54
C GLY A 412 -4.41 -27.11 -45.41
N ASP A 413 -3.22 -27.64 -45.71
CA ASP A 413 -2.40 -28.35 -44.73
C ASP A 413 -1.73 -27.35 -43.76
N PRO A 414 -2.06 -27.38 -42.45
CA PRO A 414 -1.51 -26.44 -41.47
C PRO A 414 -0.02 -26.65 -41.19
N ASP A 415 0.52 -27.85 -41.42
CA ASP A 415 1.91 -28.20 -41.09
C ASP A 415 2.88 -27.98 -42.25
N ARG A 416 2.38 -27.66 -43.46
CA ARG A 416 3.25 -27.39 -44.62
C ARG A 416 4.17 -26.21 -44.31
N LEU A 417 5.45 -26.36 -44.63
CA LEU A 417 6.42 -25.28 -44.45
C LEU A 417 6.24 -24.21 -45.54
N VAL A 418 6.30 -22.95 -45.10
CA VAL A 418 6.26 -21.74 -45.93
C VAL A 418 7.37 -20.80 -45.48
N ASP A 419 7.74 -19.84 -46.33
CA ASP A 419 8.77 -18.85 -45.99
C ASP A 419 8.32 -18.01 -44.79
N ASP A 420 9.24 -17.82 -43.83
CA ASP A 420 8.99 -17.01 -42.65
C ASP A 420 8.99 -15.51 -43.01
N PRO A 421 7.88 -14.77 -42.81
CA PRO A 421 7.86 -13.34 -43.07
C PRO A 421 8.67 -12.51 -42.05
N THR A 422 9.31 -13.16 -41.07
CA THR A 422 10.08 -12.54 -39.99
C THR A 422 11.58 -12.85 -40.04
N SER A 423 12.01 -13.82 -40.87
CA SER A 423 13.39 -14.25 -41.00
C SER A 423 13.68 -14.84 -42.40
N ASP A 424 14.83 -15.48 -42.60
CA ASP A 424 15.22 -16.19 -43.83
C ASP A 424 14.94 -17.71 -43.79
N GLY A 425 14.24 -18.18 -42.75
CA GLY A 425 13.88 -19.59 -42.58
C GLY A 425 12.48 -19.97 -43.03
N GLN A 426 11.99 -21.08 -42.49
CA GLN A 426 10.65 -21.61 -42.80
C GLN A 426 9.84 -21.83 -41.53
N ILE A 427 8.56 -21.50 -41.60
CA ILE A 427 7.56 -21.72 -40.55
C ILE A 427 6.41 -22.57 -41.08
N THR A 428 5.60 -23.16 -40.19
CA THR A 428 4.39 -23.86 -40.65
C THR A 428 3.36 -22.87 -41.19
N ALA A 429 2.51 -23.31 -42.12
CA ALA A 429 1.42 -22.49 -42.64
C ALA A 429 0.48 -22.01 -41.53
N ARG A 430 0.33 -22.79 -40.45
CA ARG A 430 -0.41 -22.38 -39.25
C ARG A 430 0.23 -21.17 -38.55
N VAL A 431 1.55 -21.16 -38.35
CA VAL A 431 2.25 -19.99 -37.78
C VAL A 431 2.16 -18.80 -38.73
N ALA A 432 2.39 -19.00 -40.04
CA ALA A 432 2.28 -17.92 -41.01
C ALA A 432 0.88 -17.29 -41.03
N HIS A 433 -0.16 -18.12 -40.92
CA HIS A 433 -1.54 -17.69 -40.80
C HIS A 433 -1.79 -16.92 -39.49
N LEU A 434 -1.32 -17.44 -38.35
CA LEU A 434 -1.41 -16.75 -37.06
C LEU A 434 -0.75 -15.37 -37.11
N VAL A 435 0.47 -15.27 -37.66
CA VAL A 435 1.19 -14.00 -37.84
C VAL A 435 0.38 -13.03 -38.70
N ALA A 436 -0.22 -13.51 -39.79
CA ALA A 436 -1.03 -12.68 -40.68
C ALA A 436 -2.30 -12.15 -40.00
N GLN A 437 -3.04 -13.02 -39.30
CA GLN A 437 -4.25 -12.64 -38.56
C GLN A 437 -3.91 -11.67 -37.42
N ALA A 438 -2.86 -11.94 -36.67
CA ALA A 438 -2.43 -11.11 -35.55
C ALA A 438 -1.93 -9.74 -36.03
N ARG A 439 -1.11 -9.65 -37.08
CA ARG A 439 -0.65 -8.35 -37.64
C ARG A 439 -1.77 -7.53 -38.28
N ALA A 440 -2.84 -8.17 -38.74
CA ALA A 440 -4.00 -7.46 -39.28
C ALA A 440 -4.74 -6.68 -38.17
N GLY A 441 -4.79 -7.20 -36.94
CA GLY A 441 -5.33 -6.47 -35.79
C GLY A 441 -4.29 -5.67 -35.01
N PHE A 442 -3.06 -6.15 -34.94
CA PHE A 442 -2.01 -5.61 -34.07
C PHE A 442 -0.77 -5.25 -34.90
N PRO A 443 -0.84 -4.22 -35.75
CA PRO A 443 0.20 -3.93 -36.75
C PRO A 443 1.54 -3.52 -36.14
N ASP A 444 1.55 -2.98 -34.92
CA ASP A 444 2.75 -2.45 -34.25
C ASP A 444 3.57 -3.52 -33.49
N THR A 445 3.23 -4.80 -33.67
CA THR A 445 3.93 -5.92 -33.04
C THR A 445 5.21 -6.30 -33.78
N GLY A 446 6.30 -6.50 -33.03
CA GLY A 446 7.53 -7.14 -33.50
C GLY A 446 7.41 -8.65 -33.43
N TRP A 447 7.99 -9.38 -34.39
CA TRP A 447 7.91 -10.85 -34.43
C TRP A 447 9.25 -11.47 -34.79
N ALA A 448 9.58 -12.57 -34.12
CA ALA A 448 10.67 -13.46 -34.48
C ALA A 448 10.18 -14.91 -34.38
N CYS A 449 9.98 -15.57 -35.52
CA CYS A 449 9.39 -16.90 -35.57
C CYS A 449 10.45 -17.99 -35.73
N TYR A 450 10.98 -18.16 -36.94
CA TYR A 450 12.03 -19.15 -37.14
C TYR A 450 13.35 -18.68 -36.55
N SER A 451 13.99 -19.58 -35.80
CA SER A 451 15.32 -19.37 -35.24
C SER A 451 16.06 -20.71 -35.16
N PRO A 452 17.19 -20.89 -35.87
CA PRO A 452 17.92 -22.15 -35.84
C PRO A 452 18.63 -22.31 -34.49
N ARG A 453 18.27 -23.38 -33.75
CA ARG A 453 18.83 -23.68 -32.42
C ARG A 453 19.28 -25.15 -32.33
N PRO A 454 20.47 -25.49 -32.88
CA PRO A 454 20.95 -26.87 -32.92
C PRO A 454 21.06 -27.50 -31.52
N GLY A 455 20.52 -28.71 -31.35
CA GLY A 455 20.60 -29.46 -30.09
C GLY A 455 19.62 -29.04 -29.00
N THR A 456 18.62 -28.22 -29.31
CA THR A 456 17.54 -27.83 -28.39
C THR A 456 16.23 -28.54 -28.74
N THR A 457 15.32 -28.64 -27.77
CA THR A 457 13.92 -29.09 -27.97
C THR A 457 12.97 -27.92 -28.26
N SER A 458 13.50 -26.82 -28.81
CA SER A 458 12.72 -25.63 -29.12
C SER A 458 11.79 -25.86 -30.31
N GLU A 459 10.63 -25.20 -30.30
CA GLU A 459 9.67 -25.22 -31.41
C GLU A 459 9.99 -24.17 -32.50
N HIS A 460 10.91 -23.22 -32.24
CA HIS A 460 11.36 -22.23 -33.23
C HIS A 460 12.05 -22.85 -34.46
N PRO A 461 12.99 -23.81 -34.34
CA PRO A 461 13.59 -24.50 -35.50
C PRO A 461 12.60 -25.37 -36.27
N LEU A 462 11.50 -25.79 -35.62
CA LEU A 462 10.41 -26.54 -36.25
C LEU A 462 9.41 -25.62 -36.96
N GLY A 463 9.58 -24.30 -36.83
CA GLY A 463 8.69 -23.34 -37.44
C GLY A 463 7.32 -23.24 -36.77
N ARG A 464 7.21 -23.68 -35.52
CA ARG A 464 5.94 -23.80 -34.76
C ARG A 464 5.80 -22.76 -33.64
N ALA A 465 6.76 -21.86 -33.48
CA ALA A 465 6.73 -20.85 -32.44
C ALA A 465 7.12 -19.47 -32.95
N CYS A 466 6.67 -18.44 -32.23
CA CYS A 466 7.11 -17.07 -32.40
C CYS A 466 7.26 -16.37 -31.05
N ASP A 467 8.24 -15.47 -30.99
CA ASP A 467 8.40 -14.48 -29.94
C ASP A 467 7.91 -13.13 -30.48
N ILE A 468 7.09 -12.44 -29.68
CA ILE A 468 6.39 -11.23 -30.08
C ILE A 468 6.74 -10.11 -29.10
N THR A 469 7.18 -8.97 -29.63
CA THR A 469 7.49 -7.77 -28.85
C THR A 469 6.53 -6.63 -29.18
N PHE A 470 6.41 -5.67 -28.27
CA PHE A 470 5.42 -4.60 -28.35
C PHE A 470 6.11 -3.25 -28.46
N GLY A 471 7.15 -3.18 -29.31
CA GLY A 471 8.03 -2.01 -29.45
C GLY A 471 9.15 -1.93 -28.41
N ASN A 472 9.20 -2.86 -27.46
CA ASN A 472 10.30 -3.03 -26.51
C ASN A 472 11.40 -3.93 -27.11
N ARG A 473 12.59 -3.90 -26.47
CA ARG A 473 13.72 -4.76 -26.86
C ARG A 473 13.74 -6.02 -25.99
N ILE A 474 14.08 -7.16 -26.58
CA ILE A 474 14.44 -8.36 -25.82
C ILE A 474 15.60 -8.05 -24.84
N GLY A 475 15.48 -8.53 -23.61
CA GLY A 475 16.32 -8.23 -22.46
C GLY A 475 15.85 -7.03 -21.63
N THR A 476 14.72 -6.39 -21.99
CA THR A 476 14.21 -5.20 -21.27
C THR A 476 12.72 -5.32 -20.99
N TYR A 477 12.33 -5.01 -19.75
CA TYR A 477 10.93 -4.95 -19.37
C TYR A 477 10.17 -3.94 -20.26
N PRO A 478 8.94 -4.29 -20.71
CA PRO A 478 8.08 -3.41 -21.48
C PRO A 478 7.63 -2.22 -20.62
N THR A 479 7.37 -1.07 -21.25
CA THR A 479 6.65 0.03 -20.61
C THR A 479 5.19 -0.39 -20.36
N PRO A 480 4.42 0.32 -19.50
CA PRO A 480 3.03 -0.02 -19.22
C PRO A 480 2.15 -0.17 -20.48
N THR A 481 2.27 0.74 -21.46
CA THR A 481 1.53 0.65 -22.73
C THR A 481 1.90 -0.60 -23.53
N GLN A 482 3.19 -0.96 -23.54
CA GLN A 482 3.69 -2.15 -24.25
C GLN A 482 3.25 -3.44 -23.54
N LEU A 483 3.12 -3.39 -22.23
CA LEU A 483 2.59 -4.47 -21.41
C LEU A 483 1.09 -4.70 -21.68
N GLU A 484 0.31 -3.62 -21.80
CA GLU A 484 -1.11 -3.66 -22.18
C GLU A 484 -1.30 -4.20 -23.60
N ASP A 485 -0.50 -3.71 -24.56
CA ASP A 485 -0.48 -4.24 -25.92
C ASP A 485 -0.16 -5.74 -25.92
N GLY A 486 0.79 -6.15 -25.08
CA GLY A 486 1.12 -7.56 -24.89
C GLY A 486 -0.03 -8.40 -24.35
N TRP A 487 -0.72 -7.93 -23.32
CA TRP A 487 -1.91 -8.63 -22.81
C TRP A 487 -3.07 -8.64 -23.80
N ARG A 488 -3.25 -7.58 -24.61
CA ARG A 488 -4.28 -7.52 -25.66
C ARG A 488 -4.05 -8.60 -26.72
N VAL A 489 -2.81 -8.72 -27.21
CA VAL A 489 -2.44 -9.74 -28.20
C VAL A 489 -2.52 -11.15 -27.59
N THR A 490 -2.01 -11.33 -26.37
CA THR A 490 -2.00 -12.62 -25.67
C THR A 490 -3.42 -13.13 -25.41
N ASN A 491 -4.31 -12.28 -24.88
CA ASN A 491 -5.69 -12.67 -24.60
C ASN A 491 -6.48 -12.91 -25.88
N TRP A 492 -6.27 -12.11 -26.94
CA TRP A 492 -6.87 -12.39 -28.24
C TRP A 492 -6.44 -13.77 -28.79
N MET A 493 -5.17 -14.13 -28.68
CA MET A 493 -4.68 -15.46 -29.09
C MET A 493 -5.26 -16.58 -28.24
N LYS A 494 -5.40 -16.37 -26.92
CA LYS A 494 -6.01 -17.32 -26.00
C LYS A 494 -7.48 -17.55 -26.35
N ASP A 495 -8.24 -16.48 -26.54
CA ASP A 495 -9.68 -16.55 -26.81
C ASP A 495 -9.98 -17.21 -28.17
N HIS A 496 -9.06 -17.10 -29.12
CA HIS A 496 -9.16 -17.74 -30.44
C HIS A 496 -8.23 -18.93 -30.63
N ALA A 497 -7.75 -19.53 -29.53
CA ALA A 497 -6.70 -20.54 -29.57
C ALA A 497 -7.08 -21.78 -30.38
N GLU A 498 -8.34 -22.20 -30.37
CA GLU A 498 -8.83 -23.32 -31.19
C GLU A 498 -8.70 -23.03 -32.68
N THR A 499 -9.20 -21.86 -33.11
CA THR A 499 -9.19 -21.45 -34.52
C THR A 499 -7.78 -21.17 -35.04
N LEU A 500 -6.95 -20.54 -34.23
CA LEU A 500 -5.55 -20.25 -34.55
C LEU A 500 -4.64 -21.48 -34.40
N GLY A 501 -5.11 -22.52 -33.71
CA GLY A 501 -4.33 -23.71 -33.37
C GLY A 501 -3.22 -23.45 -32.36
N VAL A 502 -3.39 -22.48 -31.45
CA VAL A 502 -2.47 -22.20 -30.35
C VAL A 502 -2.46 -23.39 -29.39
N GLU A 503 -1.26 -23.85 -29.04
CA GLU A 503 -1.04 -24.91 -28.06
C GLU A 503 -0.79 -24.32 -26.66
N TYR A 504 0.12 -23.35 -26.57
CA TYR A 504 0.40 -22.61 -25.35
C TYR A 504 0.96 -21.21 -25.64
N LEU A 505 0.81 -20.35 -24.63
CA LEU A 505 1.30 -18.97 -24.59
C LEU A 505 2.12 -18.78 -23.31
N ILE A 506 3.20 -18.02 -23.37
CA ILE A 506 3.99 -17.60 -22.22
C ILE A 506 4.16 -16.08 -22.26
N TRP A 507 3.75 -15.39 -21.21
CA TRP A 507 3.88 -13.94 -21.08
C TRP A 507 3.94 -13.54 -19.61
N GLN A 508 4.84 -12.60 -19.26
CA GLN A 508 4.98 -12.04 -17.91
C GLN A 508 5.17 -13.09 -16.81
N GLY A 509 6.05 -14.06 -17.03
CA GLY A 509 6.30 -15.13 -16.07
C GLY A 509 5.15 -16.13 -15.92
N ARG A 510 4.15 -16.09 -16.83
CA ARG A 510 2.99 -16.97 -16.78
C ARG A 510 2.85 -17.79 -18.04
N ILE A 511 2.36 -19.02 -17.89
CA ILE A 511 2.04 -19.94 -18.98
C ILE A 511 0.56 -20.28 -18.98
N TRP A 512 -0.05 -20.23 -20.16
CA TRP A 512 -1.38 -20.76 -20.43
C TRP A 512 -1.28 -21.81 -21.53
N SER A 513 -2.08 -22.88 -21.45
CA SER A 513 -2.16 -23.88 -22.50
C SER A 513 -3.58 -24.38 -22.69
N ILE A 514 -3.95 -24.65 -23.93
CA ILE A 514 -5.30 -25.10 -24.29
C ILE A 514 -5.67 -26.42 -23.61
N ALA A 515 -4.69 -27.31 -23.39
CA ALA A 515 -4.90 -28.59 -22.70
C ALA A 515 -5.27 -28.44 -21.22
N ARG A 516 -4.95 -27.30 -20.61
CA ARG A 516 -5.21 -27.00 -19.20
C ARG A 516 -5.88 -25.62 -19.05
N ASP A 517 -6.76 -25.27 -19.99
CA ASP A 517 -7.42 -23.96 -20.01
C ASP A 517 -8.27 -23.72 -18.74
N GLY A 518 -8.90 -24.77 -18.20
CA GLY A 518 -9.70 -24.68 -16.98
C GLY A 518 -8.93 -24.30 -15.71
N GLU A 519 -7.59 -24.30 -15.76
CA GLU A 519 -6.74 -23.82 -14.66
C GLU A 519 -6.27 -22.38 -14.88
N GLY A 520 -6.58 -21.77 -16.03
CA GLY A 520 -6.17 -20.42 -16.38
C GLY A 520 -4.66 -20.27 -16.56
N TRP A 521 -4.17 -19.06 -16.28
CA TRP A 521 -2.75 -18.73 -16.27
C TRP A 521 -2.07 -19.32 -15.03
N ARG A 522 -0.90 -19.91 -15.23
CA ARG A 522 -0.07 -20.49 -14.16
C ARG A 522 1.32 -19.91 -14.18
N ASP A 523 2.04 -20.02 -13.07
CA ASP A 523 3.46 -19.66 -13.03
C ASP A 523 4.26 -20.47 -14.05
N TYR A 524 5.11 -19.78 -14.80
CA TYR A 524 6.04 -20.39 -15.72
C TYR A 524 7.34 -20.73 -14.97
N ASP A 525 7.72 -22.01 -15.00
CA ASP A 525 8.87 -22.55 -14.27
C ASP A 525 10.17 -22.58 -15.09
N GLY A 526 10.21 -21.90 -16.25
CA GLY A 526 11.37 -21.89 -17.14
C GLY A 526 11.44 -23.10 -18.09
N GLY A 527 10.47 -24.02 -18.03
CA GLY A 527 10.44 -25.23 -18.87
C GLY A 527 11.69 -26.11 -18.70
N GLY A 528 12.38 -25.99 -17.57
CA GLY A 528 13.62 -26.70 -17.23
C GLY A 528 14.88 -26.28 -18.01
N SER A 529 14.81 -25.24 -18.86
CA SER A 529 15.94 -24.82 -19.71
C SER A 529 16.27 -23.32 -19.62
N HIS A 530 15.39 -22.52 -19.01
CA HIS A 530 15.54 -21.08 -18.84
C HIS A 530 15.43 -20.70 -17.36
N ASP A 531 16.07 -19.61 -16.94
CA ASP A 531 15.89 -19.06 -15.60
C ASP A 531 14.58 -18.25 -15.57
N PRO A 532 13.53 -18.71 -14.85
CA PRO A 532 12.26 -17.99 -14.80
C PRO A 532 12.34 -16.66 -14.04
N GLY A 533 13.42 -16.41 -13.29
CA GLY A 533 13.63 -15.16 -12.56
C GLY A 533 14.27 -14.04 -13.40
N ASP A 534 14.79 -14.36 -14.59
CA ASP A 534 15.40 -13.38 -15.48
C ASP A 534 14.37 -12.80 -16.49
N VAL A 535 14.62 -11.59 -16.99
CA VAL A 535 13.67 -10.83 -17.85
C VAL A 535 13.25 -11.62 -19.10
N THR A 536 14.20 -12.30 -19.75
CA THR A 536 13.97 -12.99 -21.02
C THR A 536 13.57 -14.44 -20.80
N GLY A 537 14.25 -15.15 -19.90
CA GLY A 537 13.95 -16.51 -19.47
C GLY A 537 12.58 -16.63 -18.82
N GLY A 538 12.13 -15.61 -18.09
CA GLY A 538 10.77 -15.49 -17.57
C GLY A 538 9.74 -14.95 -18.57
N HIS A 539 10.14 -14.59 -19.80
CA HIS A 539 9.25 -14.01 -20.82
C HIS A 539 8.54 -12.72 -20.35
N PHE A 540 9.24 -11.88 -19.59
CA PHE A 540 8.74 -10.58 -19.15
C PHE A 540 8.88 -9.49 -20.22
N ASP A 541 9.58 -9.76 -21.31
CA ASP A 541 9.91 -8.83 -22.40
C ASP A 541 9.39 -9.27 -23.78
N HIS A 542 8.92 -10.51 -23.94
CA HIS A 542 8.18 -10.94 -25.13
C HIS A 542 7.10 -11.96 -24.80
N LEU A 543 6.02 -11.94 -25.60
CA LEU A 543 5.06 -13.04 -25.64
C LEU A 543 5.67 -14.17 -26.47
N HIS A 544 5.71 -15.38 -25.92
CA HIS A 544 5.99 -16.58 -26.67
C HIS A 544 4.69 -17.32 -27.01
N VAL A 545 4.51 -17.70 -28.26
CA VAL A 545 3.40 -18.54 -28.73
C VAL A 545 3.94 -19.79 -29.39
N THR A 546 3.35 -20.94 -29.06
CA THR A 546 3.55 -22.20 -29.79
C THR A 546 2.21 -22.68 -30.35
N VAL A 547 2.20 -23.17 -31.59
CA VAL A 547 1.02 -23.77 -32.25
C VAL A 547 1.13 -25.29 -32.31
N LYS A 548 -0.02 -25.97 -32.31
CA LYS A 548 -0.12 -27.45 -32.38
C LYS A 548 0.46 -27.99 -33.68
N ALA A 549 1.06 -29.18 -33.60
CA ALA A 549 1.37 -30.01 -34.77
C ALA A 549 0.15 -30.86 -35.13
N GLY A 550 -0.06 -31.10 -36.42
CA GLY A 550 -1.20 -31.85 -36.93
C GLY A 550 -2.42 -30.97 -37.21
N ALA A 551 -3.42 -31.57 -37.86
CA ALA A 551 -4.70 -30.94 -38.19
C ALA A 551 -5.52 -30.59 -36.94
#